data_AF-A0A6V7L069-F1
#
_entry.id   AF-A0A6V7L069-F1
#
_cell.length_a   1.000
_cell.length_b   1.000
_cell.length_c   1.000
_cell.angle_alpha   90.00
_cell.angle_beta   90.00
_cell.angle_gamma   90.00
#
_symmetry.space_group_name_H-M   'P 1'
#
loop_
_entity.id
_entity.type
_entity.pdbx_description
1 polymer ?
#
loop_
_entity_poly.entity_id
_entity_poly.type
_entity_poly.pdbx_seq_one_letter_code
_entity_poly.pdbx_strand_id
1 'polypeptide(L)' 'VLFGEILQTNKVYMREITVIDSEWLLELAPHFYKQTALDRI' A
#
# COMPACT_ATOMS: atom_id res chain seq x y z
N VAL A 1 -1.46 -0.94 4.62
CA VAL A 1 -2.85 -0.42 4.57
C VAL A 1 -3.16 0.04 3.16
N LEU A 2 -4.42 -0.10 2.74
CA LEU A 2 -4.95 0.38 1.46
C LEU A 2 -5.95 1.51 1.73
N PHE A 3 -6.06 2.48 0.82
CA PHE A 3 -7.05 3.55 0.89
C PHE A 3 -7.79 3.71 -0.44
N GLY A 4 -9.07 4.07 -0.38
CA GLY A 4 -9.90 4.26 -1.58
C GLY A 4 -9.70 5.61 -2.24
N GLU A 5 -9.54 6.66 -1.43
CA GLU A 5 -9.39 8.03 -1.94
C GLU A 5 -8.47 8.90 -1.08
N ILE A 6 -8.02 10.00 -1.69
CA ILE A 6 -7.21 11.03 -1.04
C ILE A 6 -8.06 12.27 -0.88
N LEU A 7 -8.17 12.76 0.36
CA LEU A 7 -8.78 14.06 0.66
C LEU A 7 -7.70 15.11 0.81
N GLN A 8 -7.69 16.07 -0.11
CA GLN A 8 -6.80 17.22 -0.03
C GLN A 8 -7.54 18.39 0.64
N THR A 9 -7.14 18.70 1.87
CA THR A 9 -7.66 19.86 2.62
C THR A 9 -6.49 20.75 3.04
N ASN A 10 -6.35 21.09 4.33
CA ASN A 10 -5.14 21.71 4.87
C ASN A 10 -3.97 20.70 4.96
N LYS A 11 -4.30 19.42 5.13
CA LYS A 11 -3.36 18.28 5.02
C LYS A 11 -3.98 17.22 4.12
N VAL A 12 -3.12 16.34 3.61
CA VAL A 12 -3.53 15.20 2.80
C VAL A 12 -3.91 14.06 3.74
N TYR A 13 -5.16 13.60 3.63
CA TYR A 13 -5.69 12.47 4.40
C TYR A 13 -6.08 11.33 3.47
N MET A 14 -5.93 10.10 3.96
CA MET A 14 -6.43 8.90 3.29
C MET A 14 -7.80 8.54 3.87
N ARG A 15 -8.80 8.36 3.01
CA ARG A 15 -10.16 7.96 3.40
C ARG A 15 -10.41 6.51 2.95
N GLU A 16 -11.30 5.84 3.68
CA GLU A 16 -11.65 4.43 3.45
C GLU A 16 -10.45 3.50 3.61
N ILE A 17 -9.84 3.53 4.80
CA ILE A 17 -8.63 2.76 5.09
C ILE A 17 -8.99 1.31 5.44
N THR A 18 -8.36 0.37 4.75
CA THR A 18 -8.43 -1.07 5.02
C THR A 18 -7.05 -1.60 5.41
N VAL A 19 -7.00 -2.39 6.49
CA VAL A 19 -5.79 -3.09 6.89
C VAL A 19 -5.63 -4.32 6.00
N ILE A 20 -4.44 -4.47 5.42
CA ILE A 20 -4.10 -5.59 4.54
C ILE A 20 -2.71 -6.09 4.89
N ASP A 21 -2.47 -7.37 4.65
CA ASP A 21 -1.13 -7.95 4.67
C ASP A 21 -0.37 -7.55 3.40
N SER A 22 0.91 -7.25 3.54
CA SER A 22 1.76 -6.85 2.42
C SER A 22 1.93 -7.95 1.37
N GLU A 23 1.80 -9.22 1.79
CA GLU A 23 1.95 -10.39 0.93
C GLU A 23 0.85 -10.44 -0.15
N TRP A 24 -0.36 -10.00 0.17
CA TRP A 24 -1.49 -10.00 -0.76
C TRP A 24 -1.26 -9.10 -1.98
N LEU A 25 -0.45 -8.04 -1.86
CA LEU A 25 -0.11 -7.18 -3.00
C LEU A 25 0.70 -7.93 -4.05
N LEU A 26 1.56 -8.86 -3.63
CA LEU A 26 2.36 -9.68 -4.52
C LEU A 26 1.51 -10.76 -5.20
N GLU A 27 0.55 -11.32 -4.47
CA GLU A 27 -0.35 -12.36 -4.98
C GLU A 27 -1.39 -11.80 -5.96
N LEU A 28 -2.07 -10.72 -5.57
CA LEU A 28 -3.17 -10.12 -6.34
C LEU A 28 -2.66 -9.22 -7.47
N ALA A 29 -1.50 -8.59 -7.29
CA ALA A 29 -0.93 -7.63 -8.23
C ALA A 29 0.56 -7.87 -8.51
N PRO A 30 0.94 -9.07 -9.01
CA PRO A 30 2.34 -9.49 -9.17
C PRO A 30 3.15 -8.65 -10.17
N HIS A 31 2.47 -7.91 -11.04
CA HIS A 31 3.10 -7.05 -12.06
C HIS A 31 3.37 -5.62 -11.56
N PHE A 32 2.70 -5.21 -10.48
CA PHE A 32 2.87 -3.89 -9.88
C PHE A 32 3.94 -3.89 -8.78
N TYR A 33 4.12 -5.01 -8.08
CA TYR A 33 4.98 -5.09 -6.91
C TYR A 33 6.04 -6.17 -7.06
N LYS A 34 7.27 -5.84 -6.64
CA LYS A 34 8.37 -6.81 -6.53
C LYS A 34 8.76 -6.96 -5.08
N GLN A 35 9.08 -8.18 -4.68
CA GLN A 35 9.65 -8.43 -3.36
C GLN A 35 10.94 -7.61 -3.24
N THR A 36 10.93 -6.65 -2.32
CA THR A 36 12.14 -5.90 -1.99
C THR A 36 12.90 -6.75 -0.99
N ALA A 37 13.96 -7.42 -1.45
CA ALA A 37 14.91 -8.02 -0.54
C ALA A 37 15.59 -6.87 0.21
N LEU A 38 15.25 -6.68 1.49
CA LEU A 38 16.03 -5.83 2.36
C LEU A 38 17.43 -6.46 2.44
N ASP A 39 18.37 -5.89 1.69
CA ASP A 39 19.80 -6.14 1.89
C ASP A 39 20.11 -5.74 3.33
N ARG A 40 20.20 -6.75 4.21
CA ARG A 40 20.63 -6.57 5.59
C ARG A 40 22.12 -6.28 5.56
N ILE A 41 22.47 -5.00 5.66
CA ILE A 41 23.81 -4.55 6.03
C ILE A 41 24.04 -4.84 7.51
#